data_AF-A0A3B6VD95-F1
#
_entry.id   AF-A0A3B6VD95-F1
#
_cell.length_a   1.000
_cell.length_b   1.000
_cell.length_c   1.000
_cell.angle_alpha   90.00
_cell.angle_beta   90.00
_cell.angle_gamma   90.00
#
_symmetry.space_group_name_H-M   'P 1'
#
loop_
_entity.id
_entity.type
_entity.pdbx_description
1 polymer ?
#
loop_
_entity_poly.entity_id
_entity_poly.type
_entity_poly.pdbx_seq_one_letter_code
_entity_poly.pdbx_strand_id
1 'polypeptide(L)'
;MMRKILTVLFLSFIFSFSAFSYSRDFNELYNLYYMANANKEAELNLAIEKMKNANVGKIEKQTYDNLILLMDIYMNPKSKREAYKLLNNNIKKNTPLLSEKDADYMASVADVMSGAINYSSFNEVIKFSGKAGEIYDNALKINANHFPSLLGKAILTAYSPEFVGGGIDKAIPIFKKAEINAKEKWEKHTVYLWTSQAYFKNNDKTNYDKYIKMAKDIFPEGVFIKNVIDMNAKGKGMFN
;
A
#
# COMPACT_ATOMS: atom_id res chain seq x y z
N MET A 1 -22.11 -5.62 -52.12
CA MET A 1 -20.83 -5.66 -51.38
C MET A 1 -20.78 -4.45 -50.46
N MET A 2 -21.10 -4.63 -49.17
CA MET A 2 -20.73 -3.79 -48.01
C MET A 2 -21.53 -4.29 -46.79
N ARG A 3 -21.11 -5.45 -46.28
CA ARG A 3 -21.32 -5.82 -44.87
C ARG A 3 -20.22 -5.09 -44.08
N LYS A 4 -20.54 -4.69 -42.84
CA LYS A 4 -19.68 -4.14 -41.77
C LYS A 4 -19.84 -2.63 -41.49
N ILE A 5 -20.97 -2.28 -40.86
CA ILE A 5 -21.02 -1.16 -39.90
C ILE A 5 -21.73 -1.71 -38.65
N LEU A 6 -21.11 -2.70 -38.00
CA LEU A 6 -21.59 -3.24 -36.73
C LEU A 6 -20.44 -3.89 -35.96
N THR A 7 -19.35 -3.15 -35.76
CA THR A 7 -18.28 -3.54 -34.84
C THR A 7 -17.44 -2.29 -34.58
N VAL A 8 -16.93 -2.11 -33.35
CA VAL A 8 -16.16 -0.95 -32.85
C VAL A 8 -16.97 0.20 -32.22
N LEU A 9 -17.96 -0.16 -31.38
CA LEU A 9 -18.38 0.69 -30.24
C LEU A 9 -18.19 -0.03 -28.89
N PHE A 10 -17.31 -1.02 -28.88
CA PHE A 10 -16.87 -1.80 -27.72
C PHE A 10 -15.34 -1.76 -27.73
N LEU A 11 -14.71 -0.77 -27.10
CA LEU A 11 -13.29 -0.80 -26.64
C LEU A 11 -12.78 0.52 -26.04
N SER A 12 -13.60 1.56 -25.88
CA SER A 12 -13.21 2.78 -25.14
C SER A 12 -13.91 2.95 -23.79
N PHE A 13 -14.51 1.89 -23.25
CA PHE A 13 -14.63 1.75 -21.79
C PHE A 13 -13.27 1.24 -21.27
N ILE A 14 -12.23 2.06 -21.46
CA ILE A 14 -11.07 2.01 -20.59
C ILE A 14 -11.63 2.46 -19.27
N PHE A 15 -12.14 1.51 -18.49
CA PHE A 15 -12.48 1.76 -17.11
C PHE A 15 -11.22 2.32 -16.46
N SER A 16 -11.26 3.62 -16.18
CA SER A 16 -10.46 4.24 -15.15
C SER A 16 -10.91 3.67 -13.80
N PHE A 17 -10.74 2.36 -13.61
CA PHE A 17 -10.80 1.75 -12.30
C PHE A 17 -9.68 2.41 -11.49
N SER A 18 -10.05 3.20 -10.49
CA SER A 18 -9.18 3.67 -9.41
C SER A 18 -8.45 2.48 -8.77
N ALA A 19 -7.29 2.69 -8.11
CA ALA A 19 -6.56 1.58 -7.49
C ALA A 19 -7.38 0.80 -6.47
N PHE A 20 -8.30 1.48 -5.77
CA PHE A 20 -9.40 0.85 -5.05
C PHE A 20 -10.69 1.00 -5.85
N SER A 21 -11.46 -0.07 -5.98
CA SER A 21 -12.77 -0.06 -6.63
C SER A 21 -13.79 0.77 -5.84
N TYR A 22 -13.49 1.10 -4.58
CA TYR A 22 -14.48 1.54 -3.61
C TYR A 22 -14.81 3.03 -3.61
N SER A 23 -13.91 3.98 -3.86
CA SER A 23 -14.34 5.39 -4.03
C SER A 23 -13.24 6.38 -4.43
N ARG A 24 -13.66 7.52 -5.00
CA ARG A 24 -12.83 8.74 -5.13
C ARG A 24 -12.33 9.25 -3.77
N ASP A 25 -13.12 9.07 -2.71
CA ASP A 25 -12.81 9.53 -1.35
C ASP A 25 -11.55 8.85 -0.81
N PHE A 26 -11.31 7.60 -1.20
CA PHE A 26 -10.09 6.88 -0.86
C PHE A 26 -8.84 7.55 -1.46
N ASN A 27 -8.90 7.87 -2.76
CA ASN A 27 -7.81 8.56 -3.45
C ASN A 27 -7.56 9.93 -2.82
N GLU A 28 -8.61 10.64 -2.44
CA GLU A 28 -8.50 11.91 -1.73
C GLU A 28 -7.80 11.75 -0.38
N LEU A 29 -8.20 10.76 0.44
CA LEU A 29 -7.57 10.48 1.73
C LEU A 29 -6.06 10.23 1.58
N TYR A 30 -5.65 9.36 0.64
CA TYR A 30 -4.23 9.04 0.45
C TYR A 30 -3.43 10.21 -0.13
N ASN A 31 -4.03 10.99 -1.04
CA ASN A 31 -3.40 12.22 -1.51
C ASN A 31 -3.21 13.21 -0.36
N LEU A 32 -4.21 13.40 0.51
CA LEU A 32 -4.09 14.23 1.70
C LEU A 32 -3.02 13.69 2.65
N TYR A 33 -2.99 12.38 2.90
CA TYR A 33 -2.00 11.73 3.76
C TYR A 33 -0.55 11.99 3.31
N TYR A 34 -0.24 11.76 2.03
CA TYR A 34 1.13 11.94 1.52
C TYR A 34 1.48 13.40 1.23
N MET A 35 0.50 14.22 0.89
CA MET A 35 0.67 15.67 0.76
C MET A 35 0.76 16.36 2.13
N ALA A 36 0.28 15.71 3.20
CA ALA A 36 0.13 16.35 4.50
C ALA A 36 1.44 17.00 4.93
N ASN A 37 1.30 18.28 5.21
CA ASN A 37 2.24 19.09 5.96
C ASN A 37 1.45 19.73 7.12
N ALA A 38 2.14 20.48 7.99
CA ALA A 38 1.52 21.08 9.18
C ALA A 38 0.22 21.87 8.89
N ASN A 39 -0.01 22.31 7.65
CA ASN A 39 -1.18 23.09 7.26
C ASN A 39 -2.38 22.26 6.76
N LYS A 40 -2.22 20.94 6.55
CA LYS A 40 -3.27 20.06 6.00
C LYS A 40 -3.78 18.99 6.97
N GLU A 41 -3.34 19.04 8.22
CA GLU A 41 -3.74 18.07 9.24
C GLU A 41 -5.25 18.09 9.49
N ALA A 42 -5.87 19.28 9.52
CA ALA A 42 -7.32 19.41 9.67
C ALA A 42 -8.11 18.78 8.51
N GLU A 43 -7.67 18.98 7.26
CA GLU A 43 -8.28 18.37 6.07
C GLU A 43 -8.17 16.84 6.12
N LEU A 44 -7.01 16.32 6.51
CA LEU A 44 -6.78 14.88 6.66
C LEU A 44 -7.68 14.28 7.75
N ASN A 45 -7.80 14.94 8.90
CA ASN A 45 -8.67 14.48 9.99
C ASN A 45 -10.15 14.48 9.57
N LEU A 46 -10.60 15.49 8.82
CA LEU A 46 -11.95 15.53 8.27
C LEU A 46 -12.20 14.39 7.27
N ALA A 47 -11.24 14.10 6.40
CA ALA A 47 -11.34 12.98 5.45
C ALA A 47 -11.41 11.62 6.17
N ILE A 48 -10.59 11.44 7.23
CA ILE A 48 -10.64 10.25 8.08
C ILE A 48 -12.01 10.09 8.75
N GLU A 49 -12.56 11.16 9.35
CA GLU A 49 -13.87 11.11 9.99
C GLU A 49 -15.00 10.86 8.99
N LYS A 50 -14.92 11.41 7.79
CA LYS A 50 -15.86 11.11 6.70
C LYS A 50 -15.86 9.61 6.37
N MET A 51 -14.68 8.99 6.22
CA MET A 51 -14.58 7.56 5.93
C MET A 51 -15.02 6.67 7.10
N LYS A 52 -14.76 7.08 8.34
CA LYS A 52 -15.25 6.36 9.53
C LYS A 52 -16.78 6.35 9.59
N ASN A 53 -17.43 7.43 9.20
CA ASN A 53 -18.88 7.59 9.26
C ASN A 53 -19.60 7.28 7.94
N ALA A 54 -18.89 6.77 6.92
CA ALA A 54 -19.46 6.44 5.63
C ALA A 54 -20.50 5.31 5.74
N ASN A 55 -21.66 5.51 5.09
CA ASN A 55 -22.71 4.49 5.00
C ASN A 55 -22.40 3.52 3.85
N VAL A 56 -21.50 2.57 4.10
CA VAL A 56 -20.99 1.61 3.11
C VAL A 56 -21.17 0.17 3.57
N GLY A 57 -20.99 -0.79 2.66
CA GLY A 57 -21.08 -2.21 2.96
C GLY A 57 -20.03 -2.67 3.98
N LYS A 58 -20.28 -3.82 4.65
CA LYS A 58 -19.39 -4.37 5.70
C LYS A 58 -17.94 -4.54 5.24
N ILE A 59 -17.73 -5.02 4.01
CA ILE A 59 -16.39 -5.31 3.47
C ILE A 59 -15.62 -4.01 3.20
N GLU A 60 -16.26 -3.05 2.54
CA GLU A 60 -15.69 -1.73 2.31
C GLU A 60 -15.40 -1.01 3.63
N LYS A 61 -16.33 -1.07 4.59
CA LYS A 61 -16.15 -0.50 5.93
C LYS A 61 -14.92 -1.05 6.63
N GLN A 62 -14.75 -2.38 6.61
CA GLN A 62 -13.59 -3.02 7.21
C GLN A 62 -12.28 -2.70 6.46
N THR A 63 -12.35 -2.54 5.14
CA THR A 63 -11.22 -2.07 4.31
C THR A 63 -10.77 -0.69 4.76
N TYR A 64 -11.71 0.24 4.96
CA TYR A 64 -11.42 1.58 5.49
C TYR A 64 -10.81 1.54 6.89
N ASP A 65 -11.38 0.74 7.79
CA ASP A 65 -10.86 0.60 9.15
C ASP A 65 -9.42 0.03 9.16
N ASN A 66 -9.10 -0.91 8.27
CA ASN A 66 -7.75 -1.47 8.11
C ASN A 66 -6.74 -0.40 7.71
N LEU A 67 -7.08 0.43 6.72
CA LEU A 67 -6.18 1.40 6.12
C LEU A 67 -5.99 2.61 7.02
N ILE A 68 -7.05 3.09 7.67
CA ILE A 68 -6.99 4.15 8.68
C ILE A 68 -6.13 3.71 9.88
N LEU A 69 -6.24 2.45 10.32
CA LEU A 69 -5.38 1.94 11.39
C LEU A 69 -3.89 1.99 11.03
N LEU A 70 -3.54 1.61 9.80
CA LEU A 70 -2.16 1.69 9.33
C LEU A 70 -1.66 3.13 9.30
N MET A 71 -2.47 4.06 8.76
CA MET A 71 -2.15 5.49 8.76
C MET A 71 -1.90 6.00 10.18
N ASP A 72 -2.77 5.67 11.14
CA ASP A 72 -2.62 6.08 12.54
C ASP A 72 -1.32 5.55 13.16
N ILE A 73 -0.97 4.29 12.92
CA ILE A 73 0.29 3.71 13.46
C ILE A 73 1.52 4.43 12.90
N TYR A 74 1.51 4.83 11.63
CA TYR A 74 2.62 5.56 11.02
C TYR A 74 2.68 7.03 11.42
N MET A 75 1.53 7.71 11.55
CA MET A 75 1.47 9.13 11.92
C MET A 75 1.67 9.36 13.41
N ASN A 76 1.21 8.43 14.23
CA ASN A 76 1.24 8.52 15.69
C ASN A 76 2.01 7.32 16.24
N PRO A 77 3.37 7.34 16.19
CA PRO A 77 4.19 6.23 16.62
C PRO A 77 3.85 5.77 18.04
N LYS A 78 3.43 4.51 18.16
CA LYS A 78 3.06 3.89 19.44
C LYS A 78 4.20 3.01 19.95
N SER A 79 4.12 2.63 21.22
CA SER A 79 5.02 1.60 21.75
C SER A 79 4.90 0.29 20.96
N LYS A 80 5.99 -0.48 20.83
CA LYS A 80 5.97 -1.78 20.13
C LYS A 80 4.82 -2.68 20.60
N ARG A 81 4.59 -2.73 21.91
CA ARG A 81 3.52 -3.53 22.53
C ARG A 81 2.13 -3.06 22.12
N GLU A 82 1.91 -1.76 22.08
CA GLU A 82 0.62 -1.17 21.74
C GLU A 82 0.31 -1.33 20.25
N ALA A 83 1.26 -1.01 19.36
CA ALA A 83 1.11 -1.19 17.92
C ALA A 83 0.80 -2.66 17.59
N TYR A 84 1.57 -3.60 18.17
CA TYR A 84 1.33 -5.03 18.01
C TYR A 84 -0.07 -5.44 18.49
N LYS A 85 -0.55 -4.93 19.63
CA LYS A 85 -1.89 -5.24 20.17
C LYS A 85 -2.99 -4.74 19.24
N LEU A 86 -2.89 -3.51 18.74
CA LEU A 86 -3.87 -2.92 17.84
C LEU A 86 -3.96 -3.68 16.52
N LEU A 87 -2.81 -3.96 15.89
CA LEU A 87 -2.74 -4.71 14.64
C LEU A 87 -3.30 -6.13 14.80
N ASN A 88 -2.92 -6.85 15.87
CA ASN A 88 -3.45 -8.20 16.09
C ASN A 88 -4.95 -8.23 16.40
N ASN A 89 -5.46 -7.27 17.15
CA ASN A 89 -6.90 -7.15 17.37
C ASN A 89 -7.63 -6.90 16.05
N ASN A 90 -7.06 -6.07 15.17
CA ASN A 90 -7.62 -5.84 13.85
C ASN A 90 -7.53 -7.07 12.94
N ILE A 91 -6.43 -7.82 12.95
CA ILE A 91 -6.29 -9.09 12.24
C ILE A 91 -7.39 -10.07 12.67
N LYS A 92 -7.66 -10.18 13.98
CA LYS A 92 -8.74 -11.04 14.50
C LYS A 92 -10.13 -10.65 13.99
N LYS A 93 -10.41 -9.36 13.79
CA LYS A 93 -11.67 -8.88 13.20
C LYS A 93 -11.81 -9.26 11.72
N ASN A 94 -10.69 -9.37 11.01
CA ASN A 94 -10.65 -9.75 9.60
C ASN A 94 -10.73 -11.28 9.39
N THR A 95 -10.27 -12.11 10.34
CA THR A 95 -10.30 -13.57 10.22
C THR A 95 -11.65 -14.16 9.76
N PRO A 96 -12.82 -13.74 10.27
CA PRO A 96 -14.12 -14.26 9.84
C PRO A 96 -14.53 -13.90 8.41
N LEU A 97 -13.81 -12.97 7.78
CA LEU A 97 -14.12 -12.41 6.46
C LEU A 97 -13.11 -12.85 5.39
N LEU A 98 -12.15 -13.72 5.72
CA LEU A 98 -11.13 -14.18 4.77
C LEU A 98 -11.69 -14.99 3.58
N SER A 99 -12.97 -15.39 3.62
CA SER A 99 -13.66 -16.04 2.50
C SER A 99 -14.17 -15.06 1.43
N GLU A 100 -14.18 -13.76 1.74
CA GLU A 100 -14.70 -12.72 0.86
C GLU A 100 -13.78 -12.50 -0.33
N LYS A 101 -14.33 -12.55 -1.55
CA LYS A 101 -13.55 -12.44 -2.79
C LYS A 101 -13.51 -11.00 -3.29
N ASP A 102 -12.89 -10.14 -2.49
CA ASP A 102 -12.71 -8.74 -2.83
C ASP A 102 -11.21 -8.36 -2.76
N ALA A 103 -10.66 -7.86 -3.86
CA ALA A 103 -9.22 -7.64 -3.99
C ALA A 103 -8.71 -6.52 -3.08
N ASP A 104 -9.48 -5.45 -2.90
CA ASP A 104 -9.17 -4.30 -2.05
C ASP A 104 -9.16 -4.69 -0.57
N TYR A 105 -10.20 -5.40 -0.15
CA TYR A 105 -10.31 -5.95 1.18
C TYR A 105 -9.16 -6.90 1.47
N MET A 106 -8.92 -7.89 0.59
CA MET A 106 -7.80 -8.82 0.72
C MET A 106 -6.46 -8.08 0.84
N ALA A 107 -6.20 -7.09 -0.02
CA ALA A 107 -4.99 -6.27 0.05
C ALA A 107 -4.86 -5.59 1.41
N SER A 108 -5.93 -4.94 1.90
CA SER A 108 -5.91 -4.25 3.19
C SER A 108 -5.66 -5.19 4.38
N VAL A 109 -6.15 -6.43 4.33
CA VAL A 109 -5.87 -7.44 5.36
C VAL A 109 -4.39 -7.84 5.32
N ALA A 110 -3.85 -8.06 4.12
CA ALA A 110 -2.44 -8.40 3.94
C ALA A 110 -1.53 -7.24 4.35
N ASP A 111 -1.92 -5.99 4.12
CA ASP A 111 -1.20 -4.80 4.57
C ASP A 111 -1.15 -4.73 6.10
N VAL A 112 -2.27 -4.98 6.80
CA VAL A 112 -2.30 -5.02 8.28
C VAL A 112 -1.40 -6.13 8.82
N MET A 113 -1.42 -7.31 8.21
CA MET A 113 -0.52 -8.42 8.58
C MET A 113 0.95 -8.07 8.33
N SER A 114 1.25 -7.42 7.20
CA SER A 114 2.58 -6.97 6.84
C SER A 114 3.09 -5.89 7.80
N GLY A 115 2.24 -4.94 8.18
CA GLY A 115 2.55 -3.93 9.19
C GLY A 115 2.84 -4.55 10.57
N ALA A 116 2.14 -5.64 10.93
CA ALA A 116 2.36 -6.33 12.20
C ALA A 116 3.75 -6.96 12.32
N ILE A 117 4.40 -7.32 11.21
CA ILE A 117 5.76 -7.90 11.17
C ILE A 117 6.75 -7.02 11.94
N ASN A 118 6.67 -5.69 11.78
CA ASN A 118 7.58 -4.72 12.42
C ASN A 118 7.54 -4.76 13.96
N TYR A 119 6.44 -5.27 14.53
CA TYR A 119 6.22 -5.28 15.97
C TYR A 119 6.18 -6.68 16.56
N SER A 120 6.43 -7.71 15.74
CA SER A 120 6.22 -9.11 16.08
C SER A 120 7.48 -9.83 16.55
N SER A 121 7.30 -11.02 17.13
CA SER A 121 8.37 -12.00 17.37
C SER A 121 8.75 -12.74 16.07
N PHE A 122 9.92 -13.39 16.02
CA PHE A 122 10.39 -14.08 14.82
C PHE A 122 9.41 -15.15 14.29
N ASN A 123 8.80 -15.94 15.17
CA ASN A 123 7.81 -16.96 14.78
C ASN A 123 6.58 -16.33 14.11
N GLU A 124 6.18 -15.15 14.60
CA GLU A 124 5.06 -14.40 14.04
C GLU A 124 5.42 -13.69 12.75
N VAL A 125 6.66 -13.23 12.60
CA VAL A 125 7.19 -12.73 11.32
C VAL A 125 7.01 -13.78 10.22
N ILE A 126 7.40 -15.04 10.48
CA ILE A 126 7.22 -16.12 9.49
C ILE A 126 5.74 -16.33 9.18
N LYS A 127 4.90 -16.44 10.22
CA LYS A 127 3.46 -16.66 10.07
C LYS A 127 2.76 -15.54 9.30
N PHE A 128 3.01 -14.28 9.66
CA PHE A 128 2.38 -13.14 9.02
C PHE A 128 2.90 -12.91 7.61
N SER A 129 4.20 -13.10 7.36
CA SER A 129 4.76 -12.99 6.00
C SER A 129 4.13 -14.02 5.06
N GLY A 130 4.06 -15.29 5.47
CA GLY A 130 3.46 -16.34 4.65
C GLY A 130 1.99 -16.08 4.33
N LYS A 131 1.20 -15.70 5.35
CA LYS A 131 -0.23 -15.41 5.18
C LYS A 131 -0.50 -14.14 4.36
N ALA A 132 0.23 -13.07 4.61
CA ALA A 132 0.08 -11.84 3.83
C ALA A 132 0.42 -12.08 2.35
N GLY A 133 1.49 -12.83 2.07
CA GLY A 133 1.87 -13.23 0.72
C GLY A 133 0.76 -14.01 0.00
N GLU A 134 0.18 -15.01 0.66
CA GLU A 134 -0.94 -15.79 0.12
C GLU A 134 -2.18 -14.91 -0.19
N ILE A 135 -2.50 -13.99 0.71
CA ILE A 135 -3.65 -13.09 0.54
C ILE A 135 -3.42 -12.12 -0.63
N TYR A 136 -2.22 -11.54 -0.77
CA TYR A 136 -1.89 -10.74 -1.95
C TYR A 136 -2.01 -11.55 -3.24
N ASP A 137 -1.54 -12.80 -3.25
CA ASP A 137 -1.66 -13.68 -4.41
C ASP A 137 -3.12 -13.96 -4.77
N ASN A 138 -3.98 -14.16 -3.77
CA ASN A 138 -5.41 -14.35 -3.99
C ASN A 138 -6.10 -13.09 -4.53
N ALA A 139 -5.74 -11.90 -4.03
CA ALA A 139 -6.22 -10.63 -4.60
C ALA A 139 -5.77 -10.45 -6.07
N LEU A 140 -4.51 -10.81 -6.38
CA LEU A 140 -3.97 -10.75 -7.74
C LEU A 140 -4.59 -11.78 -8.69
N LYS A 141 -5.13 -12.90 -8.18
CA LYS A 141 -5.94 -13.82 -9.00
C LYS A 141 -7.28 -13.21 -9.40
N ILE A 142 -7.86 -12.34 -8.56
CA ILE A 142 -9.09 -11.61 -8.87
C ILE A 142 -8.80 -10.50 -9.88
N ASN A 143 -7.75 -9.71 -9.63
CA ASN A 143 -7.29 -8.65 -10.52
C ASN A 143 -5.76 -8.64 -10.59
N ALA A 144 -5.20 -9.12 -11.70
CA ALA A 144 -3.75 -9.26 -11.88
C ALA A 144 -2.99 -7.93 -11.92
N ASN A 145 -3.71 -6.82 -12.09
CA ASN A 145 -3.19 -5.46 -12.19
C ASN A 145 -3.59 -4.61 -10.97
N HIS A 146 -4.07 -5.24 -9.90
CA HIS A 146 -4.50 -4.58 -8.69
C HIS A 146 -3.32 -3.89 -8.00
N PHE A 147 -3.25 -2.56 -8.11
CA PHE A 147 -2.12 -1.76 -7.63
C PHE A 147 -1.80 -2.00 -6.14
N PRO A 148 -2.76 -1.97 -5.20
CA PRO A 148 -2.47 -2.17 -3.78
C PRO A 148 -1.81 -3.52 -3.50
N SER A 149 -2.31 -4.61 -4.11
CA SER A 149 -1.72 -5.93 -3.93
C SER A 149 -0.35 -6.08 -4.60
N LEU A 150 -0.14 -5.47 -5.77
CA LEU A 150 1.17 -5.45 -6.41
C LEU A 150 2.20 -4.74 -5.52
N LEU A 151 1.86 -3.56 -5.01
CA LEU A 151 2.74 -2.78 -4.15
C LEU A 151 3.02 -3.51 -2.83
N GLY A 152 1.98 -3.93 -2.11
CA GLY A 152 2.12 -4.63 -0.83
C GLY A 152 2.93 -5.91 -0.96
N LYS A 153 2.72 -6.70 -2.03
CA LYS A 153 3.52 -7.89 -2.32
C LYS A 153 4.98 -7.54 -2.64
N ALA A 154 5.24 -6.49 -3.41
CA ALA A 154 6.60 -6.05 -3.73
C ALA A 154 7.36 -5.65 -2.47
N ILE A 155 6.74 -4.86 -1.59
CA ILE A 155 7.29 -4.46 -0.29
C ILE A 155 7.58 -5.71 0.55
N LEU A 156 6.59 -6.57 0.76
CA LEU A 156 6.77 -7.79 1.55
C LEU A 156 7.92 -8.63 1.02
N THR A 157 7.98 -8.83 -0.29
CA THR A 157 9.05 -9.61 -0.95
C THR A 157 10.42 -8.96 -0.76
N ALA A 158 10.54 -7.63 -0.88
CA ALA A 158 11.80 -6.91 -0.72
C ALA A 158 12.36 -7.03 0.71
N TYR A 159 11.48 -7.07 1.71
CA TYR A 159 11.86 -7.03 3.12
C TYR A 159 11.84 -8.39 3.82
N SER A 160 11.17 -9.40 3.27
CA SER A 160 11.26 -10.78 3.76
C SER A 160 12.63 -11.42 3.50
N PRO A 161 13.08 -12.35 4.36
CA PRO A 161 14.28 -13.15 4.11
C PRO A 161 14.19 -14.00 2.84
N GLU A 162 15.33 -14.28 2.21
CA GLU A 162 15.38 -15.05 0.95
C GLU A 162 14.81 -16.47 1.10
N PHE A 163 15.05 -17.13 2.24
CA PHE A 163 14.60 -18.50 2.49
C PHE A 163 13.07 -18.64 2.62
N VAL A 164 12.34 -17.56 2.88
CA VAL A 164 10.85 -17.53 2.83
C VAL A 164 10.34 -16.96 1.50
N GLY A 165 11.19 -16.87 0.49
CA GLY A 165 10.82 -16.39 -0.84
C GLY A 165 11.04 -14.90 -1.08
N GLY A 166 11.59 -14.16 -0.11
CA GLY A 166 11.93 -12.74 -0.26
C GLY A 166 13.18 -12.48 -1.10
N GLY A 167 13.60 -11.22 -1.12
CA GLY A 167 14.76 -10.70 -1.84
C GLY A 167 14.42 -9.55 -2.79
N ILE A 168 15.35 -8.61 -2.92
CA ILE A 168 15.18 -7.41 -3.74
C ILE A 168 15.03 -7.77 -5.22
N ASP A 169 15.83 -8.71 -5.74
CA ASP A 169 15.77 -9.16 -7.14
C ASP A 169 14.39 -9.69 -7.54
N LYS A 170 13.69 -10.35 -6.61
CA LYS A 170 12.32 -10.85 -6.82
C LYS A 170 11.28 -9.74 -6.69
N ALA A 171 11.54 -8.73 -5.87
CA ALA A 171 10.64 -7.62 -5.64
C ALA A 171 10.62 -6.61 -6.80
N ILE A 172 11.78 -6.32 -7.42
CA ILE A 172 11.90 -5.29 -8.47
C ILE A 172 10.94 -5.52 -9.66
N PRO A 173 10.78 -6.74 -10.21
CA PRO A 173 9.78 -6.98 -11.25
C PRO A 173 8.33 -6.67 -10.80
N ILE A 174 8.01 -6.93 -9.54
CA ILE A 174 6.69 -6.64 -8.96
C ILE A 174 6.51 -5.13 -8.79
N PHE A 175 7.52 -4.42 -8.30
CA PHE A 175 7.53 -2.95 -8.22
C PHE A 175 7.32 -2.31 -9.60
N LYS A 176 8.01 -2.78 -10.63
CA LYS A 176 7.81 -2.29 -12.01
C LYS A 176 6.37 -2.50 -12.49
N LYS A 177 5.78 -3.65 -12.17
CA LYS A 177 4.37 -3.92 -12.49
C LYS A 177 3.43 -3.00 -11.70
N ALA A 178 3.69 -2.75 -10.42
CA ALA A 178 2.94 -1.78 -9.62
C ALA A 178 3.06 -0.36 -10.22
N GLU A 179 4.26 0.04 -10.62
CA GLU A 179 4.54 1.34 -11.24
C GLU A 179 3.72 1.57 -12.51
N ILE A 180 3.67 0.59 -13.40
CA ILE A 180 2.88 0.66 -14.65
C ILE A 180 1.38 0.77 -14.37
N ASN A 181 0.91 0.21 -13.25
CA ASN A 181 -0.51 0.21 -12.86
C ASN A 181 -0.87 1.37 -11.91
N ALA A 182 0.08 2.22 -11.54
CA ALA A 182 -0.14 3.41 -10.73
C ALA A 182 -0.76 4.52 -11.57
N LYS A 183 -2.03 4.85 -11.31
CA LYS A 183 -2.82 5.86 -12.00
C LYS A 183 -2.82 7.19 -11.24
N GLU A 184 -3.04 7.13 -9.94
CA GLU A 184 -3.19 8.31 -9.09
C GLU A 184 -1.85 8.90 -8.63
N LYS A 185 -1.85 10.17 -8.20
CA LYS A 185 -0.65 10.82 -7.66
C LYS A 185 -0.10 10.09 -6.45
N TRP A 186 -0.96 9.73 -5.49
CA TRP A 186 -0.54 8.99 -4.30
C TRP A 186 0.03 7.61 -4.65
N GLU A 187 -0.54 6.92 -5.64
CA GLU A 187 -0.06 5.61 -6.10
C GLU A 187 1.35 5.72 -6.69
N LYS A 188 1.55 6.67 -7.60
CA LYS A 188 2.86 6.95 -8.21
C LYS A 188 3.88 7.36 -7.16
N HIS A 189 3.49 8.24 -6.23
CA HIS A 189 4.35 8.65 -5.13
C HIS A 189 4.78 7.46 -4.27
N THR A 190 3.82 6.65 -3.81
CA THR A 190 4.12 5.57 -2.88
C THR A 190 4.94 4.45 -3.55
N VAL A 191 4.67 4.11 -4.82
CA VAL A 191 5.47 3.10 -5.52
C VAL A 191 6.89 3.58 -5.75
N TYR A 192 7.10 4.86 -6.10
CA TYR A 192 8.44 5.43 -6.22
C TYR A 192 9.16 5.45 -4.89
N LEU A 193 8.48 5.87 -3.83
CA LEU A 193 9.05 5.91 -2.49
C LEU A 193 9.50 4.52 -2.01
N TRP A 194 8.62 3.52 -2.09
CA TRP A 194 8.95 2.17 -1.66
C TRP A 194 10.00 1.50 -2.54
N THR A 195 10.00 1.77 -3.85
CA THR A 195 11.06 1.31 -4.75
C THR A 195 12.41 1.93 -4.38
N SER A 196 12.43 3.22 -4.02
CA SER A 196 13.66 3.86 -3.53
C SER A 196 14.17 3.17 -2.26
N GLN A 197 13.28 2.82 -1.32
CA GLN A 197 13.68 2.15 -0.08
C GLN A 197 14.20 0.73 -0.32
N ALA A 198 13.69 0.01 -1.32
CA ALA A 198 14.24 -1.28 -1.73
C ALA A 198 15.68 -1.12 -2.26
N TYR A 199 15.94 -0.11 -3.10
CA TYR A 199 17.29 0.18 -3.57
C TYR A 199 18.23 0.69 -2.47
N PHE A 200 17.71 1.48 -1.52
CA PHE A 200 18.44 1.90 -0.33
C PHE A 200 18.92 0.68 0.47
N LYS A 201 18.03 -0.29 0.74
CA LYS A 201 18.39 -1.55 1.41
C LYS A 201 19.47 -2.33 0.64
N ASN A 202 19.49 -2.23 -0.69
CA ASN A 202 20.48 -2.91 -1.54
C ASN A 202 21.81 -2.15 -1.70
N ASN A 203 21.98 -1.00 -1.03
CA ASN A 203 23.11 -0.07 -1.26
C ASN A 203 23.23 0.42 -2.73
N ASP A 204 22.14 0.42 -3.49
CA ASP A 204 22.10 0.94 -4.86
C ASP A 204 21.73 2.42 -4.84
N LYS A 205 22.74 3.27 -4.65
CA LYS A 205 22.57 4.72 -4.54
C LYS A 205 21.97 5.34 -5.79
N THR A 206 22.37 4.89 -6.97
CA THR A 206 21.94 5.46 -8.25
C THR A 206 20.44 5.30 -8.44
N ASN A 207 19.91 4.09 -8.22
CA ASN A 207 18.47 3.87 -8.35
C ASN A 207 17.69 4.45 -7.16
N TYR A 208 18.25 4.43 -5.95
CA TYR A 208 17.67 5.14 -4.81
C TYR A 208 17.44 6.64 -5.13
N ASP A 209 18.48 7.35 -5.57
CA ASP A 209 18.41 8.79 -5.85
C ASP A 209 17.39 9.11 -6.95
N LYS A 210 17.33 8.27 -7.99
CA LYS A 210 16.35 8.39 -9.07
C LYS A 210 14.92 8.30 -8.52
N TYR A 211 14.61 7.24 -7.78
CA TYR A 211 13.24 6.98 -7.33
C TYR A 211 12.80 7.91 -6.20
N ILE A 212 13.70 8.30 -5.30
CA ILE A 212 13.36 9.26 -4.25
C ILE A 212 13.07 10.65 -4.83
N LYS A 213 13.79 11.06 -5.88
CA LYS A 213 13.49 12.29 -6.62
C LYS A 213 12.11 12.22 -7.26
N MET A 214 11.79 11.13 -7.96
CA MET A 214 10.48 10.95 -8.58
C MET A 214 9.32 10.99 -7.56
N ALA A 215 9.50 10.39 -6.38
CA ALA A 215 8.54 10.48 -5.29
C ALA A 215 8.38 11.91 -4.77
N LYS A 216 9.50 12.63 -4.57
CA LYS A 216 9.53 14.02 -4.07
C LYS A 216 8.91 15.00 -5.06
N ASP A 217 9.10 14.81 -6.35
CA ASP A 217 8.56 15.69 -7.39
C ASP A 217 7.00 15.69 -7.40
N ILE A 218 6.35 14.63 -6.88
CA ILE A 218 4.88 14.55 -6.78
C ILE A 218 4.33 15.33 -5.57
N PHE A 219 4.98 15.20 -4.41
CA PHE A 219 4.61 15.90 -3.17
C PHE A 219 5.84 16.60 -2.57
N PRO A 220 6.31 17.72 -3.15
CA PRO A 220 7.58 18.34 -2.77
C PRO A 220 7.61 18.82 -1.32
N GLU A 221 6.44 19.20 -0.80
CA GLU A 221 6.27 19.70 0.56
C GLU A 221 5.78 18.64 1.56
N GLY A 222 5.60 17.38 1.13
CA GLY A 222 5.10 16.32 2.00
C GLY A 222 6.05 16.05 3.16
N VAL A 223 5.54 16.10 4.39
CA VAL A 223 6.36 15.88 5.60
C VAL A 223 6.86 14.43 5.65
N PHE A 224 6.04 13.48 5.19
CA PHE A 224 6.40 12.06 5.16
C PHE A 224 7.70 11.80 4.39
N ILE A 225 7.79 12.28 3.14
CA ILE A 225 8.99 12.05 2.32
C ILE A 225 10.21 12.79 2.84
N LYS A 226 10.05 13.99 3.43
CA LYS A 226 11.14 14.70 4.11
C LYS A 226 11.70 13.86 5.27
N ASN A 227 10.83 13.30 6.10
CA ASN A 227 11.25 12.42 7.21
C ASN A 227 11.98 11.16 6.71
N VAL A 228 11.52 10.54 5.61
CA VAL A 228 12.20 9.38 5.02
C VAL A 228 13.60 9.74 4.53
N ILE A 229 13.76 10.87 3.82
CA ILE A 229 15.06 11.35 3.35
C ILE A 229 16.01 11.60 4.54
N ASP A 230 15.51 12.24 5.60
CA ASP A 230 16.29 12.51 6.82
C ASP A 230 16.70 11.22 7.56
N MET A 231 15.85 10.20 7.55
CA MET A 231 16.18 8.86 8.06
C MET A 231 17.25 8.18 7.20
N ASN A 232 17.09 8.21 5.87
CA ASN A 232 18.03 7.60 4.94
C ASN A 232 19.43 8.24 5.04
N ALA A 233 19.50 9.56 5.23
CA ALA A 233 20.75 10.28 5.49
C ALA A 233 21.47 9.82 6.78
N LYS A 234 20.74 9.24 7.73
CA LYS A 234 21.26 8.64 8.96
C LYS A 234 21.52 7.13 8.84
N GLY A 235 21.47 6.59 7.61
CA GLY A 235 21.63 5.16 7.34
C GLY A 235 20.40 4.31 7.71
N LYS A 236 19.23 4.93 7.91
CA LYS A 236 18.01 4.23 8.33
C LYS A 236 16.96 4.18 7.23
N GLY A 237 16.48 2.99 6.88
CA GLY A 237 15.36 2.77 5.95
C GLY A 237 13.99 2.84 6.64
N MET A 238 12.92 2.77 5.85
CA MET A 238 11.53 2.69 6.36
C MET A 238 11.19 1.34 7.03
N PHE A 239 11.97 0.30 6.77
CA PHE A 239 11.94 -1.00 7.45
C PHE A 239 13.32 -1.23 8.09
N ASN A 240 13.55 -0.64 9.28
CA ASN A 240 14.74 -0.85 10.09
C ASN A 240 14.37 -0.96 11.57
#